data_AF-A0A822F881-F1
#
_entry.id   AF-A0A822F881-F1
#
_cell.length_a   1.000
_cell.length_b   1.000
_cell.length_c   1.000
_cell.angle_alpha   90.00
_cell.angle_beta   90.00
_cell.angle_gamma   90.00
#
_symmetry.space_group_name_H-M   'P 1'
#
loop_
_entity.id
_entity.type
_entity.pdbx_description
1 polymer ?
#
loop_
_entity_poly.entity_id
_entity_poly.type
_entity_poly.pdbx_seq_one_letter_code
_entity_poly.pdbx_strand_id
1 'polypeptide(L)'
;TNIYYEDIETDSCVCGENVRLKLKNVEEEEISTGFILCDTEQEPCGVGRVFDAQQIAIIEHKSIICPGYSAVLHIYAAAVEVQLKKLITLIDRRTGERTREHPRFIRQDQI
;
A
#
# COMPACT_ATOMS: atom_id res chain seq x y z
N THR A 1 14.82 -22.09 6.35
CA THR A 1 14.93 -20.68 6.77
C THR A 1 15.24 -20.66 8.24
N ASN A 2 16.15 -19.79 8.69
CA ASN A 2 16.45 -19.59 10.12
C ASN A 2 15.87 -18.24 10.58
N ILE A 3 15.42 -18.14 11.83
CA ILE A 3 14.79 -16.95 12.41
C ILE A 3 15.70 -16.40 13.51
N TYR A 4 15.91 -15.09 13.53
CA TYR A 4 16.69 -14.41 14.55
C TYR A 4 15.87 -13.28 15.18
N TYR A 5 15.74 -13.30 16.51
CA TYR A 5 15.14 -12.24 17.32
C TYR A 5 16.24 -11.63 18.20
N GLU A 6 16.45 -10.32 18.13
CA GLU A 6 17.53 -9.61 18.85
C GLU A 6 18.91 -10.31 18.72
N ASP A 7 19.21 -10.80 17.51
CA ASP A 7 20.46 -11.51 17.16
C ASP A 7 20.62 -12.91 17.75
N ILE A 8 19.61 -13.42 18.44
CA ILE A 8 19.55 -14.79 18.95
C ILE A 8 18.73 -15.64 17.99
N GLU A 9 19.25 -16.81 17.61
CA GLU A 9 18.50 -17.77 16.78
C GLU A 9 17.35 -18.38 17.58
N THR A 10 16.14 -18.37 17.02
CA THR A 10 14.93 -18.90 17.65
C THR A 10 14.19 -19.85 16.72
N ASP A 11 13.41 -20.77 17.30
CA ASP A 11 12.60 -21.73 16.53
C ASP A 11 11.31 -21.11 15.98
N SER A 12 10.82 -20.04 16.61
CA SER A 12 9.59 -19.35 16.24
C SER A 12 9.61 -17.89 16.66
N CYS A 13 8.66 -17.13 16.10
CA CYS A 13 8.35 -15.75 16.44
C CYS A 13 6.83 -15.54 16.40
N VAL A 14 6.35 -14.46 17.00
CA VAL A 14 4.93 -14.10 17.01
C VAL A 14 4.67 -12.79 16.27
N CYS A 15 3.38 -12.53 15.98
CA CYS A 15 2.97 -11.30 15.32
C CYS A 15 3.37 -10.06 16.14
N GLY A 16 3.96 -9.06 15.47
CA GLY A 16 4.40 -7.79 16.07
C GLY A 16 5.89 -7.71 16.38
N GLU A 17 6.64 -8.81 16.21
CA GLU A 17 8.09 -8.83 16.45
C GLU A 17 8.88 -8.39 15.21
N ASN A 18 9.97 -7.66 15.45
CA ASN A 18 10.96 -7.35 14.42
C ASN A 18 12.00 -8.48 14.40
N VAL A 19 11.98 -9.28 13.34
CA VAL A 19 12.85 -10.46 13.20
C VAL A 19 13.72 -10.36 11.95
N ARG A 20 14.86 -11.04 11.97
CA ARG A 20 15.69 -11.26 10.77
C ARG A 20 15.52 -12.69 10.30
N LEU A 21 15.19 -12.86 9.02
CA LEU A 21 14.99 -14.17 8.40
C LEU A 21 16.14 -14.47 7.44
N LYS A 22 16.74 -15.66 7.58
CA LYS A 22 17.72 -16.17 6.63
C LYS A 22 17.05 -17.13 5.66
N LEU A 23 16.79 -16.66 4.44
CA LEU A 23 16.21 -17.45 3.36
C LEU A 23 17.26 -18.36 2.72
N LYS A 24 16.81 -19.48 2.13
CA LYS A 24 17.65 -20.41 1.36
C LYS A 24 17.11 -20.43 -0.08
N ASN A 25 17.99 -20.59 -1.06
CA ASN A 25 17.65 -20.66 -2.49
C ASN A 25 16.95 -19.39 -3.03
N VAL A 26 17.32 -18.22 -2.49
CA VAL A 26 16.85 -16.92 -2.96
C VAL A 26 18.09 -16.03 -3.06
N GLU A 27 18.29 -15.42 -4.22
CA GLU A 27 19.38 -14.49 -4.46
C GLU A 27 18.99 -13.07 -4.03
N GLU A 28 19.98 -12.25 -3.69
CA GLU A 28 19.75 -10.87 -3.24
C GLU A 28 19.04 -10.02 -4.30
N GLU A 29 19.31 -10.29 -5.58
CA GLU A 29 18.68 -9.61 -6.73
C GLU A 29 17.19 -9.95 -6.91
N GLU A 30 16.72 -11.05 -6.33
CA GLU A 30 15.32 -11.51 -6.44
C GLU A 30 14.41 -10.88 -5.39
N ILE A 31 14.97 -10.20 -4.39
CA ILE A 31 14.23 -9.55 -3.31
C ILE A 31 14.43 -8.05 -3.37
N SER A 32 13.40 -7.31 -2.97
CA SER A 32 13.46 -5.86 -2.89
C SER A 32 12.65 -5.36 -1.72
N THR A 33 13.05 -4.22 -1.19
CA THR A 33 12.32 -3.55 -0.10
C THR A 33 10.87 -3.34 -0.50
N GLY A 34 9.95 -3.74 0.38
CA GLY A 34 8.52 -3.70 0.14
C GLY A 34 7.89 -5.03 -0.30
N PHE A 35 8.69 -6.06 -0.58
CA PHE A 35 8.16 -7.41 -0.79
C PHE A 35 7.62 -7.99 0.53
N ILE A 36 6.54 -8.75 0.42
CA ILE A 36 5.86 -9.38 1.55
C ILE A 36 6.09 -10.89 1.44
N LEU A 37 6.57 -11.50 2.54
CA LEU A 37 6.63 -12.95 2.66
C LEU A 37 5.24 -13.46 3.06
N CYS A 38 4.70 -14.41 2.29
CA CYS A 38 3.41 -15.02 2.54
C CYS A 38 3.57 -16.55 2.55
N ASP A 39 2.67 -17.23 3.26
CA ASP A 39 2.59 -18.68 3.24
C ASP A 39 2.19 -19.15 1.82
N THR A 40 2.83 -20.19 1.31
CA THR A 40 2.55 -20.72 -0.04
C THR A 40 1.33 -21.62 -0.08
N GLU A 41 0.95 -22.22 1.06
CA GLU A 41 -0.18 -23.14 1.19
C GLU A 41 -1.45 -22.43 1.64
N GLN A 42 -1.31 -21.37 2.46
CA GLN A 42 -2.44 -20.57 2.94
C GLN A 42 -2.54 -19.24 2.18
N GLU A 43 -3.38 -19.24 1.14
CA GLU A 43 -3.86 -18.06 0.40
C GLU A 43 -2.78 -16.96 0.19
N PRO A 44 -1.91 -17.11 -0.82
CA PRO A 44 -0.83 -16.16 -1.04
C PRO A 44 -1.38 -14.76 -1.30
N CYS A 45 -0.63 -13.75 -0.83
CA CYS A 45 -1.02 -12.36 -0.95
C CYS A 45 -1.24 -11.97 -2.43
N GLY A 46 -2.43 -11.48 -2.76
CA GLY A 46 -2.77 -11.05 -4.11
C GLY A 46 -1.91 -9.86 -4.56
N VAL A 47 -1.36 -9.95 -5.78
CA VAL A 47 -0.59 -8.87 -6.40
C VAL A 47 -1.39 -8.17 -7.48
N GLY A 48 -1.35 -6.84 -7.50
CA GLY A 48 -2.11 -6.02 -8.44
C GLY A 48 -1.36 -4.75 -8.84
N ARG A 49 -1.59 -4.31 -10.08
CA ARG A 49 -1.05 -3.03 -10.60
C ARG A 49 -2.06 -1.89 -10.56
N VAL A 50 -3.33 -2.20 -10.36
CA VAL A 50 -4.44 -1.25 -10.35
C VAL A 50 -5.38 -1.68 -9.24
N PHE A 51 -5.77 -0.73 -8.40
CA PHE A 51 -6.74 -0.95 -7.35
C PHE A 51 -7.62 0.30 -7.23
N ASP A 52 -8.85 0.10 -6.77
CA ASP A 52 -9.75 1.18 -6.42
C ASP A 52 -9.61 1.44 -4.91
N ALA A 53 -9.25 2.66 -4.54
CA ALA A 53 -9.25 3.08 -3.14
C ALA A 53 -10.67 3.51 -2.75
N GLN A 54 -11.16 3.03 -1.60
CA GLN A 54 -12.49 3.42 -1.12
C GLN A 54 -12.57 4.91 -0.78
N GLN A 55 -11.49 5.49 -0.26
CA GLN A 55 -11.42 6.89 0.14
C GLN A 55 -10.02 7.45 -0.12
N ILE A 56 -9.96 8.70 -0.60
CA ILE A 56 -8.72 9.47 -0.74
C ILE A 56 -8.95 10.82 -0.05
N ALA A 57 -8.24 11.08 1.04
CA ALA A 57 -8.30 12.37 1.74
C ALA A 57 -7.04 13.18 1.42
N ILE A 58 -7.22 14.44 1.01
CA ILE A 58 -6.11 15.34 0.69
C ILE A 58 -5.84 16.21 1.91
N ILE A 59 -4.74 15.96 2.62
CA ILE A 59 -4.46 16.70 3.86
C ILE A 59 -3.91 18.09 3.55
N GLU A 60 -2.86 18.19 2.75
CA GLU A 60 -2.20 19.46 2.42
C GLU A 60 -1.75 19.46 0.95
N HIS A 61 -2.55 20.08 0.08
CA HIS A 61 -2.19 20.27 -1.32
C HIS A 61 -2.96 21.45 -1.91
N LYS A 62 -2.25 22.53 -2.26
CA LYS A 62 -2.85 23.79 -2.72
C LYS A 62 -3.50 23.70 -4.10
N SER A 63 -3.05 22.76 -4.93
CA SER A 63 -3.54 22.59 -6.30
C SER A 63 -4.66 21.56 -6.38
N ILE A 64 -5.42 21.61 -7.48
CA ILE A 64 -6.39 20.55 -7.78
C ILE A 64 -5.65 19.25 -8.16
N ILE A 65 -6.25 18.11 -7.86
CA ILE A 65 -5.79 16.80 -8.33
C ILE A 65 -6.76 16.30 -9.40
N CYS A 66 -6.20 15.90 -10.54
CA CYS A 66 -6.95 15.41 -11.70
C CYS A 66 -6.53 13.98 -12.03
N PRO A 67 -7.35 13.22 -12.78
CA PRO A 67 -6.87 12.00 -13.42
C PRO A 67 -5.58 12.26 -14.20
N GLY A 68 -4.59 11.39 -14.03
CA GLY A 68 -3.23 11.54 -14.54
C GLY A 68 -2.24 12.10 -13.53
N TYR A 69 -2.70 12.58 -12.36
CA TYR A 69 -1.82 13.02 -11.28
C TYR A 69 -0.88 11.90 -10.83
N SER A 70 0.42 12.21 -10.78
CA SER A 70 1.47 11.26 -10.39
C SER A 70 1.93 11.55 -8.96
N ALA A 71 2.18 10.50 -8.20
CA ALA A 71 2.56 10.57 -6.80
C ALA A 71 3.41 9.37 -6.39
N VAL A 72 3.99 9.44 -5.20
CA VAL A 72 4.58 8.26 -4.55
C VAL A 72 3.56 7.69 -3.56
N LEU A 73 3.21 6.43 -3.75
CA LEU A 73 2.38 5.68 -2.83
C LEU A 73 3.26 4.91 -1.86
N HIS A 74 3.09 5.22 -0.59
CA HIS A 74 3.72 4.50 0.52
C HIS A 74 2.75 3.43 1.03
N ILE A 75 3.14 2.15 0.94
CA ILE A 75 2.39 1.01 1.49
C ILE A 75 3.36 0.13 2.26
N TYR A 76 3.17 0.00 3.58
CA TYR A 76 4.11 -0.69 4.46
C TYR A 76 5.55 -0.19 4.26
N ALA A 77 6.48 -1.08 3.90
CA ALA A 77 7.86 -0.74 3.59
C ALA A 77 8.09 -0.34 2.12
N ALA A 78 7.08 -0.47 1.26
CA ALA A 78 7.18 -0.11 -0.16
C ALA A 78 6.92 1.38 -0.38
N ALA A 79 7.71 1.97 -1.27
CA ALA A 79 7.46 3.29 -1.86
C ALA A 79 7.50 3.13 -3.37
N VAL A 80 6.35 3.36 -4.02
CA VAL A 80 6.20 3.12 -5.46
C VAL A 80 5.59 4.33 -6.14
N GLU A 81 6.10 4.67 -7.32
CA GLU A 81 5.47 5.69 -8.16
C GLU A 81 4.13 5.17 -8.68
N VAL A 82 3.10 5.99 -8.54
CA VAL A 82 1.73 5.68 -8.97
C VAL A 82 1.13 6.84 -9.72
N GLN A 83 0.13 6.51 -10.54
CA GLN A 83 -0.68 7.49 -11.23
C GLN A 83 -2.15 7.29 -10.91
N LEU A 84 -2.83 8.37 -10.55
CA LEU A 84 -4.26 8.39 -10.34
C LEU A 84 -4.99 8.24 -11.67
N LYS A 85 -5.49 7.05 -11.98
CA LYS A 85 -6.10 6.77 -13.29
C LYS A 85 -7.46 7.43 -13.48
N LYS A 86 -8.33 7.35 -12.48
CA LYS A 86 -9.71 7.81 -12.55
C LYS A 86 -10.17 8.27 -11.17
N LEU A 87 -11.05 9.26 -11.16
CA LEU A 87 -11.84 9.62 -10.00
C LEU A 87 -13.22 8.96 -10.14
N ILE A 88 -13.62 8.15 -9.16
CA ILE A 88 -14.83 7.33 -9.27
C ILE A 88 -16.05 8.12 -8.78
N THR A 89 -16.00 8.61 -7.54
CA THR A 89 -17.10 9.35 -6.93
C THR A 89 -16.57 10.29 -5.86
N LEU A 90 -17.24 11.41 -5.63
CA LEU A 90 -17.05 12.24 -4.44
C LEU A 90 -17.95 11.75 -3.31
N ILE A 91 -17.39 11.70 -2.10
CA ILE A 91 -18.07 11.30 -0.88
C ILE A 91 -18.19 12.53 0.04
N ASP A 92 -19.40 12.80 0.52
CA ASP A 92 -19.58 13.82 1.56
C ASP A 92 -18.93 13.33 2.86
N ARG A 93 -17.95 14.07 3.37
CA ARG A 93 -17.20 13.70 4.58
C ARG A 93 -18.08 13.59 5.83
N ARG A 94 -19.19 14.32 5.90
CA ARG A 94 -20.07 14.37 7.06
C ARG A 94 -21.13 13.27 7.02
N THR A 95 -21.69 12.97 5.85
CA THR A 95 -22.77 11.98 5.71
C THR A 95 -22.30 10.61 5.22
N GLY A 96 -21.12 10.55 4.58
CA GLY A 96 -20.63 9.34 3.91
C GLY A 96 -21.36 9.03 2.60
N GLU A 97 -22.26 9.92 2.15
CA GLU A 97 -23.06 9.70 0.95
C GLU A 97 -22.28 10.07 -0.32
N ARG A 98 -22.56 9.33 -1.39
CA ARG A 98 -22.00 9.63 -2.72
C ARG A 98 -22.70 10.85 -3.28
N THR A 99 -21.94 11.88 -3.61
CA THR A 99 -22.49 13.17 -4.06
C THR A 99 -22.39 13.36 -5.56
N ARG A 100 -21.23 13.03 -6.16
CA ARG A 100 -20.98 13.25 -7.58
C ARG A 100 -20.16 12.12 -8.18
N GLU A 101 -20.70 11.49 -9.22
CA GLU A 101 -19.99 10.50 -10.01
C GLU A 101 -19.00 11.16 -10.98
N HIS A 102 -17.85 10.52 -11.16
CA HIS A 102 -16.80 10.91 -12.11
C HIS A 102 -16.44 12.40 -12.08
N PRO A 103 -16.01 12.93 -10.92
CA PRO A 103 -15.57 14.32 -10.84
C PRO A 103 -14.34 14.55 -11.74
N ARG A 104 -14.22 15.74 -12.31
CA ARG A 104 -13.07 16.09 -13.18
C ARG A 104 -11.80 16.35 -12.38
N PHE A 105 -11.95 16.81 -11.14
CA PHE A 105 -10.86 17.11 -10.22
C PHE A 105 -11.36 17.04 -8.77
N ILE A 106 -10.43 16.91 -7.83
CA ILE A 106 -10.65 17.00 -6.39
C ILE A 106 -9.75 18.09 -5.76
N ARG A 107 -10.19 18.63 -4.62
CA ARG A 107 -9.49 19.67 -3.84
C ARG A 107 -9.25 19.20 -2.41
N GLN A 108 -8.38 19.90 -1.68
CA GLN A 108 -7.95 19.57 -0.32
C GLN A 108 -9.08 19.07 0.60
N ASP A 109 -10.19 19.79 0.70
CA ASP A 109 -11.26 19.42 1.64
C ASP A 109 -12.29 18.39 1.11
N GLN A 110 -11.99 17.71 0.00
CA GLN A 110 -12.89 16.75 -0.63
C GLN A 110 -12.39 15.31 -0.44
N ILE A 111 -13.34 14.37 -0.36
CA ILE A 111 -13.14 12.92 -0.25
C ILE A 111 -13.83 12.24 -1.43
#